data_AF-A0A1I4W754-F1
#
_entry.id   AF-A0A1I4W754-F1
#
_cell.length_a   1.000
_cell.length_b   1.000
_cell.length_c   1.000
_cell.angle_alpha   90.00
_cell.angle_beta   90.00
_cell.angle_gamma   90.00
#
_symmetry.space_group_name_H-M   'P 1'
#
loop_
_entity.id
_entity.type
_entity.pdbx_description
1 polymer ?
#
loop_
_entity_poly.entity_id
_entity_poly.type
_entity_poly.pdbx_seq_one_letter_code
_entity_poly.pdbx_strand_id
1 'polypeptide(L)'
;MELDIFNKFLTDFSALKTVTELKEKQEAFFLDLTYIVNKSIIEGEYLNIIDITDGYYIWFEILSLNSQEFTHISGAKYKDIEDFLHSLKYLISLYSLFSKKICKLYNRGVLEYIDTEIYISSENLIYKEFNSFFELTENNIELSKIDHQFINDESLLKELFKVKNNITNIRISTSQFNRNSSLHSSFTNLKDALILKVNFLIDKWYIRSSTKLKDTEFKFEEFKNIAKYNLPKNNNLNKYKDKIKYLYELDGYSYSNLLENKFNDIDKTNKKKLTFFELHTLVKYYKDKVNNLDKLNEVLRAFSNKLENFKSINIYEKFSYNISYQYCLNNYFSLFCEDFYNNCNDLNEKNLNTKLNILYKKYKDVKAKSISLTDNFFIQYKLLSYSFLTIEKVLNNAGDKTIEALNSSSNHFNIILTEVLEEYENKIQWSLKNNNYIFKLPYDESLIAYKNLNIYIASSFLLPKVNEDIINEKRLLLNHHQKLSVFFNIENQIDEIKKLKENFELDNKKLIETVTIFTAIISFIVGSIGAYKFLTTFTEALIFIIVFGISISIFVLLIFISTKGIEALKKYKLALISVYALAFIILTALIPFNYHSSEYIENSNKSRDSLHNAQERKIENLEKLILLNKSSQD
;
A
#
# COMPACT_ATOMS: atom_id res chain seq x y z
N MET A 1 -25.07 5.91 37.65
CA MET A 1 -26.51 6.18 37.45
C MET A 1 -27.19 5.85 38.76
N GLU A 2 -27.77 6.84 39.42
CA GLU A 2 -28.16 6.80 40.83
C GLU A 2 -29.21 5.72 41.13
N LEU A 3 -28.80 4.63 41.80
CA LEU A 3 -29.70 3.65 42.42
C LEU A 3 -30.72 4.34 43.35
N ASP A 4 -30.36 5.51 43.89
CA ASP A 4 -31.18 6.28 44.81
C ASP A 4 -32.49 6.79 44.21
N ILE A 5 -32.52 7.18 42.93
CA ILE A 5 -33.76 7.65 42.26
C ILE A 5 -34.78 6.52 42.17
N PHE A 6 -34.30 5.30 41.91
CA PHE A 6 -35.16 4.13 41.78
C PHE A 6 -35.55 3.53 43.11
N ASN A 7 -34.62 3.44 44.06
CA ASN A 7 -34.94 3.05 45.43
C ASN A 7 -35.98 3.99 46.04
N LYS A 8 -35.87 5.29 45.75
CA LYS A 8 -36.88 6.29 46.10
C LYS A 8 -38.20 6.02 45.38
N PHE A 9 -38.20 5.78 44.07
CA PHE A 9 -39.41 5.43 43.32
C PHE A 9 -40.12 4.19 43.89
N LEU A 10 -39.40 3.08 44.16
CA LEU A 10 -39.97 1.85 44.72
C LEU A 10 -40.58 2.08 46.11
N THR A 11 -39.87 2.81 46.96
CA THR A 11 -40.35 3.17 48.31
C THR A 11 -41.64 4.00 48.19
N ASP A 12 -41.63 5.00 47.32
CA ASP A 12 -42.77 5.89 47.06
C ASP A 12 -43.95 5.17 46.37
N PHE A 13 -43.67 4.13 45.59
CA PHE A 13 -44.65 3.32 44.86
C PHE A 13 -45.45 2.41 45.81
N SER A 14 -44.78 1.81 46.80
CA SER A 14 -45.40 0.93 47.80
C SER A 14 -46.43 1.62 48.72
N ALA A 15 -46.41 2.96 48.79
CA ALA A 15 -47.24 3.77 49.68
C ALA A 15 -48.49 4.40 49.02
N LEU A 16 -48.74 4.11 47.73
CA LEU A 16 -49.79 4.75 46.94
C LEU A 16 -51.21 4.24 47.25
N LYS A 17 -52.20 5.14 47.31
CA LYS A 17 -53.59 4.80 47.69
C LYS A 17 -54.60 4.97 46.55
N THR A 18 -54.27 5.70 45.48
CA THR A 18 -55.18 5.98 44.36
C THR A 18 -54.53 5.81 42.97
N VAL A 19 -55.37 5.68 41.92
CA VAL A 19 -54.94 5.55 40.51
C VAL A 19 -54.29 6.84 39.99
N THR A 20 -54.83 7.99 40.40
CA THR A 20 -54.33 9.30 39.98
C THR A 20 -52.92 9.54 40.54
N GLU A 21 -52.70 9.24 41.83
CA GLU A 21 -51.37 9.34 42.44
C GLU A 21 -50.35 8.39 41.78
N LEU A 22 -50.79 7.21 41.35
CA LEU A 22 -49.95 6.25 40.62
C LEU A 22 -49.52 6.81 39.26
N LYS A 23 -50.48 7.34 38.48
CA LYS A 23 -50.20 7.92 37.16
C LYS A 23 -49.25 9.12 37.26
N GLU A 24 -49.49 10.02 38.23
CA GLU A 24 -48.62 11.19 38.45
C GLU A 24 -47.18 10.81 38.83
N LYS A 25 -46.99 9.79 39.69
CA LYS A 25 -45.64 9.31 40.04
C LYS A 25 -44.95 8.58 38.88
N GLN A 26 -45.69 7.80 38.08
CA GLN A 26 -45.18 7.18 36.87
C GLN A 26 -44.71 8.25 35.86
N GLU A 27 -45.53 9.27 35.62
CA GLU A 27 -45.19 10.40 34.75
C GLU A 27 -43.93 11.13 35.23
N ALA A 28 -43.87 11.48 36.51
CA ALA A 28 -42.70 12.15 37.09
C ALA A 28 -41.42 11.31 36.94
N PHE A 29 -41.47 10.03 37.27
CA PHE A 29 -40.34 9.12 37.13
C PHE A 29 -39.88 8.97 35.68
N PHE A 30 -40.82 8.83 34.74
CA PHE A 30 -40.49 8.74 33.32
C PHE A 30 -39.78 10.00 32.83
N LEU A 31 -40.27 11.18 33.21
CA LEU A 31 -39.66 12.45 32.82
C LEU A 31 -38.26 12.62 33.41
N ASP A 32 -38.06 12.28 34.69
CA ASP A 32 -36.76 12.32 35.34
C ASP A 32 -35.76 11.36 34.66
N LEU A 33 -36.17 10.11 34.43
CA LEU A 33 -35.33 9.13 33.74
C LEU A 33 -34.98 9.58 32.32
N THR A 34 -35.96 10.09 31.57
CA THR A 34 -35.74 10.55 30.20
C THR A 34 -34.81 11.75 30.15
N TYR A 35 -34.92 12.67 31.12
CA TYR A 35 -33.98 13.78 31.27
C TYR A 35 -32.57 13.27 31.55
N ILE A 36 -32.40 12.34 32.49
CA ILE A 36 -31.09 11.74 32.84
C ILE A 36 -30.46 11.04 31.65
N VAL A 37 -31.23 10.23 30.90
CA VAL A 37 -30.76 9.55 29.70
C VAL A 37 -30.30 10.56 28.65
N ASN A 38 -31.12 11.57 28.35
CA ASN A 38 -30.74 12.60 27.38
C ASN A 38 -29.54 13.42 27.83
N LYS A 39 -29.46 13.75 29.12
CA LYS A 39 -28.33 14.46 29.72
C LYS A 39 -27.06 13.64 29.58
N SER A 40 -27.09 12.37 29.94
CA SER A 40 -25.95 11.46 29.74
C SER A 40 -25.50 11.41 28.27
N ILE A 41 -26.44 11.34 27.31
CA ILE A 41 -26.10 11.32 25.88
C ILE A 41 -25.47 12.64 25.43
N ILE A 42 -26.04 13.79 25.81
CA ILE A 42 -25.48 15.07 25.36
C ILE A 42 -24.15 15.38 26.04
N GLU A 43 -23.96 14.92 27.28
CA GLU A 43 -22.73 15.10 28.05
C GLU A 43 -21.67 14.02 27.77
N GLY A 44 -22.02 12.91 27.11
CA GLY A 44 -21.06 11.87 26.75
C GLY A 44 -20.74 10.88 27.88
N GLU A 45 -21.54 10.83 28.94
CA GLU A 45 -21.28 9.97 30.11
C GLU A 45 -21.30 8.47 29.75
N TYR A 46 -22.03 8.08 28.68
CA TYR A 46 -22.07 6.72 28.15
C TYR A 46 -20.70 6.14 27.74
N LEU A 47 -19.66 6.98 27.59
CA LEU A 47 -18.29 6.53 27.32
C LEU A 47 -17.60 5.92 28.54
N ASN A 48 -18.07 6.27 29.75
CA ASN A 48 -17.50 5.81 31.01
C ASN A 48 -18.19 4.56 31.58
N ILE A 49 -19.28 4.11 30.95
CA ILE A 49 -20.09 3.01 31.46
C ILE A 49 -19.66 1.72 30.77
N ILE A 50 -18.81 0.95 31.45
CA ILE A 50 -18.19 -0.28 30.90
C ILE A 50 -19.19 -1.44 30.86
N ASP A 51 -20.15 -1.49 31.80
CA ASP A 51 -21.18 -2.53 31.88
C ASP A 51 -22.52 -1.93 32.33
N ILE A 52 -23.33 -1.43 31.39
CA ILE A 52 -24.77 -1.19 31.66
C ILE A 52 -25.49 -2.53 31.92
N THR A 53 -24.91 -3.64 31.50
CA THR A 53 -25.48 -4.99 31.56
C THR A 53 -25.81 -5.43 32.99
N ASP A 54 -24.91 -5.23 33.95
CA ASP A 54 -25.14 -5.67 35.34
C ASP A 54 -26.18 -4.82 36.07
N GLY A 55 -26.13 -3.50 35.88
CA GLY A 55 -27.20 -2.62 36.34
C GLY A 55 -28.52 -3.04 35.72
N TYR A 56 -28.57 -3.18 34.39
CA TYR A 56 -29.76 -3.51 33.61
C TYR A 56 -30.47 -4.80 34.04
N TYR A 57 -29.72 -5.88 34.31
CA TYR A 57 -30.31 -7.11 34.82
C TYR A 57 -30.98 -6.89 36.19
N ILE A 58 -30.36 -6.09 37.06
CA ILE A 58 -30.95 -5.72 38.36
C ILE A 58 -32.23 -4.88 38.16
N TRP A 59 -32.23 -3.89 37.27
CA TRP A 59 -33.44 -3.10 36.96
C TRP A 59 -34.54 -3.96 36.34
N PHE A 60 -34.20 -4.88 35.45
CA PHE A 60 -35.14 -5.77 34.77
C PHE A 60 -35.73 -6.81 35.72
N GLU A 61 -34.92 -7.43 36.60
CA GLU A 61 -35.39 -8.33 37.64
C GLU A 61 -36.34 -7.61 38.61
N ILE A 62 -36.00 -6.39 39.06
CA ILE A 62 -36.87 -5.65 39.98
C ILE A 62 -38.21 -5.26 39.32
N LEU A 63 -38.22 -4.86 38.05
CA LEU A 63 -39.46 -4.52 37.34
C LEU A 63 -40.32 -5.77 37.04
N SER A 64 -39.70 -6.91 36.78
CA SER A 64 -40.41 -8.18 36.51
C SER A 64 -40.92 -8.86 37.77
N LEU A 65 -40.20 -8.79 38.90
CA LEU A 65 -40.65 -9.28 40.21
C LEU A 65 -41.91 -8.54 40.69
N ASN A 66 -41.96 -7.22 40.58
CA ASN A 66 -43.12 -6.44 41.01
C ASN A 66 -44.37 -6.72 40.15
N SER A 67 -44.22 -7.06 38.86
CA SER A 67 -45.35 -7.36 37.97
C SER A 67 -46.21 -8.54 38.44
N GLN A 68 -45.61 -9.51 39.14
CA GLN A 68 -46.29 -10.70 39.66
C GLN A 68 -47.09 -10.42 40.94
N GLU A 69 -46.71 -9.41 41.72
CA GLU A 69 -47.43 -9.00 42.93
C GLU A 69 -48.75 -8.25 42.63
N PHE A 70 -48.97 -7.84 41.38
CA PHE A 70 -50.11 -7.03 40.95
C PHE A 70 -51.33 -7.81 40.43
N THR A 71 -51.40 -9.12 40.67
CA THR A 71 -52.51 -9.99 40.20
C THR A 71 -53.90 -9.62 40.75
N HIS A 72 -53.98 -8.75 41.77
CA HIS A 72 -55.24 -8.25 42.34
C HIS A 72 -55.71 -6.90 41.76
N ILE A 73 -55.01 -6.36 40.75
CA ILE A 73 -55.31 -5.06 40.14
C ILE A 73 -56.31 -5.25 38.97
N SER A 74 -57.37 -4.43 38.91
CA SER A 74 -58.36 -4.43 37.82
C SER A 74 -57.69 -4.33 36.43
N GLY A 75 -58.21 -5.05 35.42
CA GLY A 75 -57.57 -5.18 34.09
C GLY A 75 -57.17 -3.89 33.37
N ALA A 76 -57.88 -2.77 33.60
CA ALA A 76 -57.49 -1.47 33.05
C ALA A 76 -56.22 -0.89 33.69
N LYS A 77 -56.08 -0.98 35.02
CA LYS A 77 -54.90 -0.52 35.75
C LYS A 77 -53.66 -1.38 35.47
N TYR A 78 -53.86 -2.68 35.21
CA TYR A 78 -52.77 -3.58 34.81
C TYR A 78 -52.16 -3.16 33.47
N LYS A 79 -53.02 -2.82 32.49
CA LYS A 79 -52.59 -2.35 31.17
C LYS A 79 -51.80 -1.03 31.24
N ASP A 80 -52.24 -0.06 32.05
CA ASP A 80 -51.52 1.22 32.21
C ASP A 80 -50.11 1.02 32.78
N ILE A 81 -49.94 0.07 33.72
CA ILE A 81 -48.64 -0.31 34.28
C ILE A 81 -47.78 -1.02 33.22
N GLU A 82 -48.36 -1.95 32.47
CA GLU A 82 -47.67 -2.68 31.39
C GLU A 82 -47.15 -1.72 30.31
N ASP A 83 -47.97 -0.75 29.88
CA ASP A 83 -47.62 0.26 28.89
C ASP A 83 -46.50 1.20 29.39
N PHE A 84 -46.54 1.58 30.67
CA PHE A 84 -45.47 2.33 31.33
C PHE A 84 -44.16 1.53 31.40
N LEU A 85 -44.21 0.26 31.81
CA LEU A 85 -43.04 -0.62 31.85
C LEU A 85 -42.45 -0.84 30.46
N HIS A 86 -43.29 -0.99 29.43
CA HIS A 86 -42.84 -1.10 28.05
C HIS A 86 -42.12 0.17 27.59
N SER A 87 -42.65 1.35 27.95
CA SER A 87 -42.06 2.66 27.66
C SER A 87 -40.68 2.83 28.31
N LEU A 88 -40.53 2.40 29.57
CA LEU A 88 -39.24 2.37 30.26
C LEU A 88 -38.25 1.40 29.60
N LYS A 89 -38.71 0.19 29.26
CA LYS A 89 -37.90 -0.83 28.58
C LYS A 89 -37.37 -0.30 27.25
N TYR A 90 -38.21 0.38 26.49
CA TYR A 90 -37.85 0.99 25.22
C TYR A 90 -36.74 2.03 25.38
N LEU A 91 -36.93 3.01 26.27
CA LEU A 91 -35.96 4.07 26.56
C LEU A 91 -34.58 3.52 26.97
N ILE A 92 -34.58 2.56 27.91
CA ILE A 92 -33.36 1.95 28.43
C ILE A 92 -32.65 1.13 27.34
N SER A 93 -33.41 0.41 26.51
CA SER A 93 -32.86 -0.38 25.41
C SER A 93 -32.22 0.51 24.35
N LEU A 94 -32.85 1.62 23.98
CA LEU A 94 -32.27 2.61 23.06
C LEU A 94 -30.90 3.10 23.56
N TYR A 95 -30.82 3.55 24.81
CA TYR A 95 -29.59 4.05 25.41
C TYR A 95 -28.50 2.96 25.50
N SER A 96 -28.86 1.75 25.93
CA SER A 96 -27.92 0.62 26.08
C SER A 96 -27.35 0.17 24.73
N LEU A 97 -28.19 0.03 23.70
CA LEU A 97 -27.75 -0.34 22.36
C LEU A 97 -26.83 0.74 21.76
N PHE A 98 -27.20 2.01 21.93
CA PHE A 98 -26.37 3.14 21.53
C PHE A 98 -25.00 3.11 22.21
N SER A 99 -24.95 3.04 23.55
CA SER A 99 -23.69 3.00 24.31
C SER A 99 -22.81 1.82 23.89
N LYS A 100 -23.39 0.61 23.76
CA LYS A 100 -22.66 -0.59 23.27
C LYS A 100 -22.10 -0.38 21.86
N LYS A 101 -22.86 0.24 20.96
CA LYS A 101 -22.41 0.53 19.58
C LYS A 101 -21.20 1.48 19.60
N ILE A 102 -21.24 2.53 20.41
CA ILE A 102 -20.11 3.48 20.54
C ILE A 102 -18.90 2.83 21.23
N CYS A 103 -19.09 2.05 22.29
CA CYS A 103 -17.99 1.35 22.94
C CYS A 103 -17.28 0.38 21.98
N LYS A 104 -18.04 -0.35 21.16
CA LYS A 104 -17.47 -1.23 20.12
C LYS A 104 -16.71 -0.46 19.04
N LEU A 105 -17.23 0.68 18.59
CA LEU A 105 -16.58 1.57 17.62
C LEU A 105 -15.14 1.93 18.03
N TYR A 106 -14.89 2.09 19.33
CA TYR A 106 -13.58 2.45 19.86
C TYR A 106 -12.73 1.27 20.34
N ASN A 107 -13.32 0.09 20.53
CA ASN A 107 -12.61 -1.10 21.05
C ASN A 107 -11.95 -1.96 19.96
N ARG A 108 -12.60 -2.09 18.80
CA ARG A 108 -11.99 -2.72 17.62
C ARG A 108 -11.66 -1.61 16.65
N GLY A 109 -10.40 -1.47 16.30
CA GLY A 109 -10.04 -0.72 15.10
C GLY A 109 -10.52 -1.48 13.86
N VAL A 110 -11.84 -1.56 13.60
CA VAL A 110 -12.57 -1.57 12.31
C VAL A 110 -14.06 -1.83 12.53
N LEU A 111 -14.92 -1.17 11.74
CA LEU A 111 -16.31 -1.55 11.51
C LEU A 111 -16.41 -2.62 10.40
N GLU A 112 -16.50 -3.89 10.77
CA GLU A 112 -17.44 -4.81 10.11
C GLU A 112 -18.61 -4.94 11.07
N TYR A 113 -19.61 -4.08 10.91
CA TYR A 113 -20.89 -4.27 11.59
C TYR A 113 -21.92 -4.69 10.55
N ILE A 114 -22.36 -5.95 10.68
CA ILE A 114 -23.68 -6.37 10.23
C ILE A 114 -24.64 -5.70 11.22
N ASP A 115 -25.41 -4.72 10.76
CA ASP A 115 -26.58 -4.23 11.50
C ASP A 115 -27.51 -5.41 11.75
N THR A 116 -27.34 -6.09 12.89
CA THR A 116 -28.48 -6.70 13.55
C THR A 116 -29.25 -5.53 14.14
N GLU A 117 -30.05 -4.88 13.29
CA GLU A 117 -31.16 -4.04 13.73
C GLU A 117 -31.98 -4.92 14.68
N ILE A 118 -31.77 -4.73 15.98
CA ILE A 118 -32.79 -5.14 16.93
C ILE A 118 -33.91 -4.14 16.69
N TYR A 119 -34.84 -4.53 15.81
CA TYR A 119 -36.05 -3.79 15.52
C TYR A 119 -36.90 -3.79 16.79
N ILE A 120 -36.70 -2.78 17.65
CA ILE A 120 -37.64 -2.50 18.72
C ILE A 120 -38.70 -1.63 18.07
N SER A 121 -39.79 -2.25 17.62
CA SER A 121 -40.87 -1.52 16.97
C SER A 121 -41.45 -0.48 17.94
N SER A 122 -41.48 0.78 17.49
CA SER A 122 -42.20 1.87 18.14
C SER A 122 -43.71 1.73 18.02
N GLU A 123 -44.19 0.76 17.23
CA GLU A 123 -45.60 0.53 16.89
C GLU A 123 -46.48 0.19 18.10
N ASN A 124 -45.90 -0.12 19.27
CA ASN A 124 -46.60 -0.38 20.52
C ASN A 124 -46.33 0.65 21.64
N LEU A 125 -45.79 1.85 21.35
CA LEU A 125 -45.64 2.93 22.35
C LEU A 125 -47.02 3.56 22.64
N ILE A 126 -47.70 3.06 23.67
CA ILE A 126 -49.12 3.38 23.95
C ILE A 126 -49.32 4.72 24.70
N TYR A 127 -48.27 5.31 25.30
CA TYR A 127 -48.35 6.63 25.93
C TYR A 127 -48.05 7.78 24.95
N LYS A 128 -49.05 8.19 24.16
CA LYS A 128 -48.97 9.34 23.24
C LYS A 128 -48.49 10.64 23.91
N GLU A 129 -48.74 10.78 25.21
CA GLU A 129 -48.35 11.94 26.03
C GLU A 129 -46.81 12.09 26.14
N PHE A 130 -46.05 11.02 25.93
CA PHE A 130 -44.58 10.99 26.03
C PHE A 130 -43.83 10.96 24.70
N ASN A 131 -44.53 10.89 23.56
CA ASN A 131 -43.91 10.78 22.24
C ASN A 131 -42.85 11.86 21.99
N SER A 132 -43.09 13.09 22.42
CA SER A 132 -42.13 14.19 22.28
C SER A 132 -40.79 13.94 22.99
N PHE A 133 -40.79 13.18 24.10
CA PHE A 133 -39.58 12.86 24.86
C PHE A 133 -38.82 11.67 24.25
N PHE A 134 -39.54 10.70 23.68
CA PHE A 134 -38.92 9.64 22.89
C PHE A 134 -38.28 10.21 21.62
N GLU A 135 -39.01 11.03 20.86
CA GLU A 135 -38.49 11.72 19.68
C GLU A 135 -37.23 12.52 20.02
N LEU A 136 -37.21 13.21 21.17
CA LEU A 136 -36.05 13.97 21.62
C LEU A 136 -34.84 13.04 21.87
N THR A 137 -35.08 11.90 22.51
CA THR A 137 -34.04 10.89 22.80
C THR A 137 -33.48 10.27 21.53
N GLU A 138 -34.35 9.86 20.60
CA GLU A 138 -33.95 9.30 19.31
C GLU A 138 -33.10 10.28 18.51
N ASN A 139 -33.53 11.54 18.42
CA ASN A 139 -32.77 12.57 17.71
C ASN A 139 -31.44 12.91 18.41
N ASN A 140 -31.37 12.83 19.74
CA ASN A 140 -30.12 13.02 20.49
C ASN A 140 -29.13 11.87 20.26
N ILE A 141 -29.63 10.62 20.25
CA ILE A 141 -28.86 9.44 19.88
C ILE A 141 -28.33 9.58 18.45
N GLU A 142 -29.20 9.97 17.51
CA GLU A 142 -28.84 10.11 16.10
C GLU A 142 -27.79 11.20 15.88
N LEU A 143 -28.00 12.36 16.50
CA LEU A 143 -27.03 13.46 16.50
C LEU A 143 -25.67 13.02 17.05
N SER A 144 -25.67 12.21 18.12
CA SER A 144 -24.44 11.71 18.74
C SER A 144 -23.73 10.66 17.88
N LYS A 145 -24.47 9.77 17.19
CA LYS A 145 -23.88 8.85 16.20
C LYS A 145 -23.20 9.61 15.06
N ILE A 146 -23.90 10.60 14.48
CA ILE A 146 -23.38 11.48 13.43
C ILE A 146 -22.08 12.15 13.89
N ASP A 147 -22.04 12.67 15.11
CA ASP A 147 -20.86 13.29 15.69
C ASP A 147 -19.70 12.28 15.84
N HIS A 148 -19.96 11.06 16.34
CA HIS A 148 -18.94 10.02 16.47
C HIS A 148 -18.36 9.53 15.13
N GLN A 149 -19.13 9.61 14.05
CA GLN A 149 -18.77 9.13 12.71
C GLN A 149 -18.75 10.29 11.69
N PHE A 150 -18.27 11.46 12.10
CA PHE A 150 -18.34 12.68 11.29
C PHE A 150 -17.53 12.58 9.99
N ILE A 151 -18.23 12.53 8.84
CA ILE A 151 -17.69 12.48 7.46
C ILE A 151 -17.91 13.82 6.75
N ASN A 152 -17.34 14.03 5.55
CA ASN A 152 -17.50 15.26 4.76
C ASN A 152 -18.21 15.02 3.42
N ASP A 153 -19.27 14.24 3.44
CA ASP A 153 -20.13 14.09 2.27
C ASP A 153 -21.36 15.02 2.38
N GLU A 154 -22.01 15.25 1.25
CA GLU A 154 -23.23 16.06 1.18
C GLU A 154 -24.41 15.36 1.89
N SER A 155 -24.40 14.03 1.96
CA SER A 155 -25.41 13.24 2.70
C SER A 155 -25.43 13.59 4.18
N LEU A 156 -24.27 13.73 4.83
CA LEU A 156 -24.18 14.11 6.23
C LEU A 156 -24.80 15.47 6.50
N LEU A 157 -24.61 16.43 5.59
CA LEU A 157 -25.21 17.76 5.74
C LEU A 157 -26.74 17.67 5.71
N LYS A 158 -27.31 16.86 4.81
CA LYS A 158 -28.76 16.62 4.72
C LYS A 158 -29.28 15.96 6.00
N GLU A 159 -28.56 14.99 6.54
CA GLU A 159 -28.89 14.34 7.81
C GLU A 159 -28.87 15.33 8.99
N LEU A 160 -27.84 16.17 9.08
CA LEU A 160 -27.75 17.21 10.11
C LEU A 160 -28.92 18.20 10.04
N PHE A 161 -29.33 18.64 8.85
CA PHE A 161 -30.51 19.50 8.68
C PHE A 161 -31.81 18.77 9.04
N LYS A 162 -31.95 17.49 8.70
CA LYS A 162 -33.09 16.66 9.09
C LYS A 162 -33.21 16.57 10.61
N VAL A 163 -32.12 16.20 11.30
CA VAL A 163 -32.08 16.10 12.77
C VAL A 163 -32.36 17.45 13.42
N LYS A 164 -31.78 18.54 12.89
CA LYS A 164 -32.06 19.90 13.36
C LYS A 164 -33.55 20.25 13.26
N ASN A 165 -34.18 19.99 12.12
CA ASN A 165 -35.58 20.28 11.89
C ASN A 165 -36.47 19.45 12.84
N ASN A 166 -36.18 18.16 12.99
CA ASN A 166 -36.87 17.29 13.93
C ASN A 166 -36.81 17.85 15.36
N ILE A 167 -35.61 18.12 15.89
CA ILE A 167 -35.43 18.65 17.24
C ILE A 167 -36.16 19.98 17.42
N THR A 168 -36.09 20.87 16.41
CA THR A 168 -36.75 22.18 16.46
C THR A 168 -38.27 22.04 16.58
N ASN A 169 -38.86 21.08 15.86
CA ASN A 169 -40.30 20.86 15.80
C ASN A 169 -40.88 20.13 17.02
N ILE A 170 -40.05 19.47 17.84
CA ILE A 170 -40.49 18.83 19.09
C ILE A 170 -41.07 19.88 20.05
N ARG A 171 -42.34 19.70 20.45
CA ARG A 171 -43.01 20.58 21.40
C ARG A 171 -42.88 20.03 22.82
N ILE A 172 -42.31 20.82 23.70
CA ILE A 172 -42.20 20.54 25.14
C ILE A 172 -43.16 21.52 25.82
N SER A 173 -44.35 21.07 26.19
CA SER A 173 -45.41 21.90 26.78
C SER A 173 -45.29 21.94 28.30
N THR A 174 -45.54 23.09 28.93
CA THR A 174 -45.61 23.22 30.39
C THR A 174 -46.70 22.34 31.01
N SER A 175 -47.76 22.02 30.24
CA SER A 175 -48.85 21.14 30.67
C SER A 175 -48.41 19.69 30.92
N GLN A 176 -47.29 19.25 30.32
CA GLN A 176 -46.76 17.88 30.48
C GLN A 176 -46.01 17.67 31.80
N PHE A 177 -45.80 18.72 32.61
CA PHE A 177 -44.93 18.67 33.79
C PHE A 177 -45.67 18.78 35.13
N ASN A 178 -47.00 18.68 35.17
CA ASN A 178 -47.80 18.79 36.42
C ASN A 178 -47.36 19.94 37.35
N ARG A 179 -46.98 21.10 36.77
CA ARG A 179 -46.45 22.32 37.43
C ARG A 179 -45.00 22.25 37.97
N ASN A 180 -44.22 21.22 37.65
CA ASN A 180 -42.79 21.16 37.94
C ASN A 180 -41.99 22.06 36.97
N SER A 181 -41.94 23.36 37.31
CA SER A 181 -41.30 24.39 36.48
C SER A 181 -39.78 24.18 36.28
N SER A 182 -39.10 23.57 37.25
CA SER A 182 -37.65 23.31 37.16
C SER A 182 -37.36 22.23 36.13
N LEU A 183 -38.09 21.10 36.13
CA LEU A 183 -37.90 20.03 35.16
C LEU A 183 -38.25 20.47 33.73
N HIS A 184 -39.32 21.26 33.57
CA HIS A 184 -39.63 21.89 32.29
C HIS A 184 -38.46 22.73 31.77
N SER A 185 -37.88 23.60 32.61
CA SER A 185 -36.74 24.43 32.23
C SER A 185 -35.49 23.60 31.87
N SER A 186 -35.28 22.47 32.55
CA SER A 186 -34.19 21.53 32.26
C SER A 186 -34.33 20.90 30.88
N PHE A 187 -35.54 20.49 30.48
CA PHE A 187 -35.82 19.97 29.14
C PHE A 187 -35.69 21.03 28.05
N THR A 188 -36.13 22.26 28.30
CA THR A 188 -35.90 23.38 27.38
C THR A 188 -34.41 23.64 27.17
N ASN A 189 -33.62 23.68 28.26
CA ASN A 189 -32.17 23.83 28.18
C ASN A 189 -31.49 22.69 27.42
N LEU A 190 -31.97 21.46 27.60
CA LEU A 190 -31.47 20.30 26.87
C LEU A 190 -31.76 20.39 25.37
N LYS A 191 -32.99 20.77 24.98
CA LYS A 191 -33.35 21.02 23.57
C LYS A 191 -32.47 22.11 22.96
N ASP A 192 -32.27 23.23 23.65
CA ASP A 192 -31.39 24.31 23.19
C ASP A 192 -29.95 23.82 22.99
N ALA A 193 -29.45 23.00 23.92
CA ALA A 193 -28.12 22.43 23.86
C ALA A 193 -27.94 21.49 22.65
N LEU A 194 -28.94 20.69 22.32
CA LEU A 194 -28.94 19.86 21.11
C LEU A 194 -28.94 20.70 19.83
N ILE A 195 -29.74 21.78 19.80
CA ILE A 195 -29.73 22.74 18.69
C ILE A 195 -28.35 23.40 18.54
N LEU A 196 -27.70 23.75 19.65
CA LEU A 196 -26.34 24.28 19.63
C LEU A 196 -25.35 23.25 19.06
N LYS A 197 -25.42 21.99 19.51
CA LYS A 197 -24.58 20.89 19.01
C LYS A 197 -24.75 20.67 17.51
N VAL A 198 -25.98 20.53 17.01
CA VAL A 198 -26.22 20.29 15.57
C VAL A 198 -25.76 21.47 14.72
N ASN A 199 -25.97 22.71 15.17
CA ASN A 199 -25.48 23.87 14.43
C ASN A 199 -23.94 23.95 14.42
N PHE A 200 -23.27 23.58 15.52
CA PHE A 200 -21.81 23.48 15.55
C PHE A 200 -21.29 22.47 14.52
N LEU A 201 -21.92 21.30 14.42
CA LEU A 201 -21.55 20.26 13.47
C LEU A 201 -21.77 20.71 12.01
N ILE A 202 -22.87 21.42 11.74
CA ILE A 202 -23.13 22.06 10.45
C ILE A 202 -22.03 23.08 10.11
N ASP A 203 -21.69 23.98 11.04
CA ASP A 203 -20.62 24.96 10.85
C ASP A 203 -19.28 24.29 10.56
N LYS A 204 -18.95 23.25 11.33
CA LYS A 204 -17.73 22.48 11.14
C LYS A 204 -17.69 21.82 9.77
N TRP A 205 -18.80 21.24 9.31
CA TRP A 205 -18.91 20.69 7.96
C TRP A 205 -18.61 21.78 6.92
N TYR A 206 -19.23 22.96 7.03
CA TYR A 206 -18.97 24.07 6.10
C TYR A 206 -17.52 24.53 6.09
N ILE A 207 -16.93 24.71 7.27
CA ILE A 207 -15.53 25.06 7.43
C ILE A 207 -14.64 24.05 6.69
N ARG A 208 -14.94 22.76 6.80
CA ARG A 208 -14.15 21.71 6.15
C ARG A 208 -14.47 21.53 4.65
N SER A 209 -15.69 21.78 4.21
CA SER A 209 -16.01 21.81 2.77
C SER A 209 -15.32 22.98 2.08
N SER A 210 -15.14 24.11 2.77
CA SER A 210 -14.41 25.27 2.25
C SER A 210 -12.95 24.99 1.93
N THR A 211 -12.28 24.08 2.66
CA THR A 211 -10.90 23.70 2.34
C THR A 211 -10.80 22.97 1.00
N LYS A 212 -11.83 22.21 0.62
CA LYS A 212 -11.89 21.47 -0.64
C LYS A 212 -12.33 22.35 -1.82
N LEU A 213 -13.18 23.34 -1.57
CA LEU A 213 -13.83 24.17 -2.59
C LEU A 213 -13.06 25.44 -2.94
N LYS A 214 -11.75 25.53 -2.65
CA LYS A 214 -10.91 26.68 -3.02
C LYS A 214 -10.92 27.01 -4.53
N ASP A 215 -11.42 26.10 -5.37
CA ASP A 215 -11.59 26.30 -6.82
C ASP A 215 -13.00 26.75 -7.27
N THR A 216 -13.98 26.93 -6.36
CA THR A 216 -15.34 27.39 -6.73
C THR A 216 -15.92 28.38 -5.71
N GLU A 217 -15.44 29.63 -5.72
CA GLU A 217 -15.84 30.71 -4.80
C GLU A 217 -17.37 30.95 -4.73
N PHE A 218 -18.09 30.75 -5.84
CA PHE A 218 -19.47 31.21 -6.00
C PHE A 218 -20.53 30.47 -5.16
N LYS A 219 -20.33 29.18 -4.84
CA LYS A 219 -21.30 28.42 -4.01
C LYS A 219 -21.11 28.69 -2.51
N PHE A 220 -19.89 29.01 -2.08
CA PHE A 220 -19.56 29.08 -0.66
C PHE A 220 -20.23 30.25 0.08
N GLU A 221 -20.39 31.40 -0.57
CA GLU A 221 -20.94 32.60 0.07
C GLU A 221 -22.46 32.56 0.26
N GLU A 222 -23.21 32.00 -0.69
CA GLU A 222 -24.66 31.76 -0.55
C GLU A 222 -24.96 30.83 0.64
N PHE A 223 -24.22 29.73 0.79
CA PHE A 223 -24.45 28.77 1.88
C PHE A 223 -23.94 29.26 3.25
N LYS A 224 -22.84 30.03 3.28
CA LYS A 224 -22.31 30.66 4.51
C LYS A 224 -23.28 31.66 5.12
N ASN A 225 -24.05 32.35 4.28
CA ASN A 225 -25.13 33.22 4.73
C ASN A 225 -26.23 32.40 5.43
N ILE A 226 -26.66 31.27 4.86
CA ILE A 226 -27.68 30.39 5.45
C ILE A 226 -27.26 29.84 6.83
N ALA A 227 -25.99 29.46 7.00
CA ALA A 227 -25.47 28.94 8.29
C ALA A 227 -25.32 30.02 9.36
N LYS A 228 -24.91 31.25 8.98
CA LYS A 228 -24.72 32.38 9.92
C LYS A 228 -26.01 32.86 10.58
N TYR A 229 -27.17 32.70 9.94
CA TYR A 229 -28.41 33.35 10.40
C TYR A 229 -29.05 32.74 11.66
N ASN A 230 -28.60 31.60 12.18
CA ASN A 230 -29.35 30.86 13.22
C ASN A 230 -28.55 30.40 14.46
N LEU A 231 -27.41 31.02 14.75
CA LEU A 231 -26.61 30.66 15.93
C LEU A 231 -26.84 31.62 17.10
N PRO A 232 -27.23 31.14 18.29
CA PRO A 232 -27.14 31.96 19.48
C PRO A 232 -25.67 32.33 19.72
N LYS A 233 -25.41 33.61 20.02
CA LYS A 233 -24.06 34.08 20.39
C LYS A 233 -23.59 33.31 21.64
N ASN A 234 -22.61 32.43 21.48
CA ASN A 234 -21.97 31.72 22.59
C ASN A 234 -20.45 31.87 22.48
N ASN A 235 -19.84 32.48 23.50
CA ASN A 235 -18.40 32.72 23.54
C ASN A 235 -17.57 31.42 23.53
N ASN A 236 -18.07 30.35 24.14
CA ASN A 236 -17.40 29.04 24.13
C ASN A 236 -17.45 28.40 22.73
N LEU A 237 -18.54 28.59 21.99
CA LEU A 237 -18.66 28.15 20.60
C LEU A 237 -17.62 28.83 19.70
N ASN A 238 -17.42 30.15 19.86
CA ASN A 238 -16.41 30.89 19.10
C ASN A 238 -14.99 30.37 19.36
N LYS A 239 -14.64 30.08 20.63
CA LYS A 239 -13.35 29.47 20.96
C LYS A 239 -13.13 28.14 20.24
N TYR A 240 -14.15 27.28 20.16
CA TYR A 240 -14.05 26.02 19.42
C TYR A 240 -13.97 26.22 17.90
N LYS A 241 -14.69 27.20 17.34
CA LYS A 241 -14.53 27.58 15.93
C LYS A 241 -13.10 28.02 15.61
N ASP A 242 -12.47 28.79 16.50
CA ASP A 242 -11.09 29.23 16.34
C ASP A 242 -10.10 28.05 16.43
N LYS A 243 -10.36 27.07 17.31
CA LYS A 243 -9.59 25.81 17.35
C LYS A 243 -9.71 25.03 16.03
N ILE A 244 -10.91 24.95 15.44
CA ILE A 244 -11.13 24.25 14.17
C ILE A 244 -10.46 24.96 12.99
N LYS A 245 -10.57 26.30 12.90
CA LYS A 245 -9.90 27.07 11.83
C LYS A 245 -8.39 26.91 11.88
N TYR A 246 -7.83 26.99 13.08
CA TYR A 246 -6.42 26.70 13.33
C TYR A 246 -6.05 25.28 12.89
N LEU A 247 -6.90 24.29 13.19
CA LEU A 247 -6.65 22.90 12.82
C LEU A 247 -6.61 22.67 11.30
N TYR A 248 -7.54 23.26 10.57
CA TYR A 248 -7.64 23.08 9.12
C TYR A 248 -6.80 24.07 8.32
N GLU A 249 -5.91 24.84 8.99
CA GLU A 249 -4.98 25.78 8.35
C GLU A 249 -5.68 26.77 7.41
N LEU A 250 -6.91 27.14 7.76
CA LEU A 250 -7.81 27.89 6.89
C LEU A 250 -7.41 29.35 6.68
N ASP A 251 -6.57 29.89 7.58
CA ASP A 251 -6.13 31.28 7.54
C ASP A 251 -4.94 31.53 6.59
N GLY A 252 -4.53 30.52 5.81
CA GLY A 252 -3.53 30.66 4.75
C GLY A 252 -2.24 31.34 5.23
N TYR A 253 -1.89 32.48 4.62
CA TYR A 253 -0.70 33.28 4.97
C TYR A 253 -0.64 33.70 6.46
N SER A 254 -1.78 33.81 7.16
CA SER A 254 -1.82 34.17 8.58
C SER A 254 -1.64 32.97 9.53
N TYR A 255 -1.64 31.73 9.02
CA TYR A 255 -1.51 30.53 9.82
C TYR A 255 -0.20 30.50 10.63
N SER A 256 0.93 30.88 10.03
CA SER A 256 2.23 30.90 10.71
C SER A 256 2.25 31.85 11.93
N ASN A 257 1.58 33.00 11.81
CA ASN A 257 1.46 33.98 12.90
C ASN A 257 0.52 33.46 14.00
N LEU A 258 -0.60 32.85 13.61
CA LEU A 258 -1.54 32.23 14.55
C LEU A 258 -0.89 31.07 15.33
N LEU A 259 -0.10 30.24 14.64
CA LEU A 259 0.66 29.14 15.24
C LEU A 259 1.68 29.67 16.26
N GLU A 260 2.37 30.76 15.94
CA GLU A 260 3.33 31.40 16.85
C GLU A 260 2.66 32.03 18.07
N ASN A 261 1.55 32.75 17.88
CA ASN A 261 0.78 33.31 18.99
C ASN A 261 0.31 32.20 19.93
N LYS A 262 -0.31 31.13 19.39
CA LYS A 262 -0.73 29.98 20.20
C LYS A 262 0.45 29.28 20.87
N PHE A 263 1.60 29.18 20.22
CA PHE A 263 2.81 28.63 20.82
C PHE A 263 3.32 29.48 21.98
N ASN A 264 3.21 30.80 21.89
CA ASN A 264 3.64 31.73 22.93
C ASN A 264 2.70 31.71 24.14
N ASP A 265 1.41 31.44 23.92
CA ASP A 265 0.40 31.31 24.99
C ASP A 265 0.57 30.04 25.85
N ILE A 266 1.36 29.05 25.41
CA ILE A 266 1.55 27.78 26.13
C ILE A 266 2.49 27.97 27.32
N ASP A 267 2.03 27.62 28.52
CA ASP A 267 2.88 27.51 29.71
C ASP A 267 3.77 26.25 29.63
N LYS A 268 5.03 26.47 29.23
CA LYS A 268 6.02 25.40 29.02
C LYS A 268 6.70 24.96 30.31
N THR A 269 6.40 25.57 31.46
CA THR A 269 7.09 25.30 32.74
C THR A 269 6.79 23.92 33.30
N ASN A 270 5.60 23.35 33.01
CA ASN A 270 5.23 22.01 33.42
C ASN A 270 4.62 21.18 32.28
N LYS A 271 5.49 20.51 31.51
CA LYS A 271 5.10 19.66 30.38
C LYS A 271 4.12 18.53 30.72
N LYS A 272 4.02 18.12 32.00
CA LYS A 272 3.06 17.08 32.43
C LYS A 272 1.62 17.61 32.48
N LYS A 273 1.41 18.92 32.59
CA LYS A 273 0.08 19.56 32.65
C LYS A 273 -0.46 20.01 31.29
N LEU A 274 0.33 19.92 30.23
CA LEU A 274 -0.08 20.38 28.90
C LEU A 274 -1.32 19.62 28.41
N THR A 275 -2.25 20.33 27.79
CA THR A 275 -3.41 19.71 27.15
C THR A 275 -3.00 19.04 25.82
N PHE A 276 -3.82 18.14 25.29
CA PHE A 276 -3.59 17.50 23.99
C PHE A 276 -3.59 18.51 22.85
N PHE A 277 -4.45 19.54 22.92
CA PHE A 277 -4.44 20.64 21.95
C PHE A 277 -3.11 21.42 21.98
N GLU A 278 -2.55 21.65 23.17
CA GLU A 278 -1.24 22.31 23.32
C GLU A 278 -0.12 21.42 22.81
N LEU A 279 -0.13 20.12 23.12
CA LEU A 279 0.84 19.15 22.59
C LEU A 279 0.78 19.09 21.05
N HIS A 280 -0.41 19.05 20.46
CA HIS A 280 -0.59 19.14 19.00
C HIS A 280 0.03 20.44 18.45
N THR A 281 -0.18 21.57 19.12
CA THR A 281 0.40 22.86 18.74
C THR A 281 1.93 22.85 18.79
N LEU A 282 2.52 22.23 19.82
CA LEU A 282 3.98 22.03 19.88
C LEU A 282 4.48 21.16 18.74
N VAL A 283 3.79 20.07 18.39
CA VAL A 283 4.14 19.23 17.23
C VAL A 283 4.16 20.07 15.95
N LYS A 284 3.10 20.85 15.70
CA LYS A 284 3.02 21.70 14.50
C LYS A 284 4.12 22.75 14.46
N TYR A 285 4.35 23.45 15.56
CA TYR A 285 5.38 24.48 15.63
C TYR A 285 6.79 23.93 15.39
N TYR A 286 7.16 22.85 16.08
CA TYR A 286 8.50 22.27 15.95
C TYR A 286 8.72 21.52 14.63
N LYS A 287 7.66 21.02 13.99
CA LYS A 287 7.77 20.37 12.67
C LYS A 287 7.72 21.37 11.51
N ASP A 288 6.76 22.29 11.50
CA ASP A 288 6.44 23.08 10.31
C ASP A 288 7.11 24.46 10.30
N LYS A 289 7.55 24.98 11.47
CA LYS A 289 8.16 26.32 11.58
C LYS A 289 9.63 26.30 11.97
N VAL A 290 10.01 25.49 12.97
CA VAL A 290 11.39 25.47 13.52
C VAL A 290 12.23 24.32 12.97
N ASN A 291 11.61 23.24 12.51
CA ASN A 291 12.28 22.00 12.08
C ASN A 291 13.23 21.45 13.14
N ASN A 292 12.72 21.20 14.36
CA ASN A 292 13.54 20.73 15.49
C ASN A 292 13.15 19.32 15.97
N LEU A 293 13.94 18.33 15.55
CA LEU A 293 13.71 16.92 15.85
C LEU A 293 13.82 16.59 17.34
N ASP A 294 14.76 17.21 18.08
CA ASP A 294 14.94 16.97 19.50
C ASP A 294 13.75 17.47 20.33
N LYS A 295 13.22 18.64 19.97
CA LYS A 295 12.01 19.19 20.60
C LYS A 295 10.78 18.35 20.30
N LEU A 296 10.64 17.80 19.09
CA LEU A 296 9.59 16.82 18.80
C LEU A 296 9.73 15.56 19.64
N ASN A 297 10.95 15.07 19.87
CA ASN A 297 11.20 13.92 20.73
C ASN A 297 10.85 14.21 22.21
N GLU A 298 11.08 15.44 22.68
CA GLU A 298 10.63 15.88 24.01
C GLU A 298 9.09 15.86 24.12
N VAL A 299 8.37 16.32 23.07
CA VAL A 299 6.90 16.26 23.02
C VAL A 299 6.41 14.81 23.01
N LEU A 300 7.08 13.92 22.27
CA LEU A 300 6.75 12.50 22.23
C LEU A 300 6.86 11.84 23.61
N ARG A 301 7.93 12.15 24.36
CA ARG A 301 8.08 11.71 25.75
C ARG A 301 6.99 12.27 26.66
N ALA A 302 6.54 13.51 26.42
CA ALA A 302 5.45 14.10 27.20
C ALA A 302 4.12 13.35 26.98
N PHE A 303 3.83 12.93 25.75
CA PHE A 303 2.73 11.99 25.50
C PHE A 303 2.94 10.68 26.25
N SER A 304 4.06 9.97 26.05
CA SER A 304 4.33 8.66 26.68
C SER A 304 4.16 8.70 28.21
N ASN A 305 4.69 9.74 28.86
CA ASN A 305 4.54 9.92 30.30
C ASN A 305 3.07 10.07 30.72
N LYS A 306 2.22 10.69 29.91
CA LYS A 306 0.78 10.74 30.21
C LYS A 306 0.17 9.34 30.18
N LEU A 307 0.50 8.50 29.18
CA LEU A 307 -0.02 7.11 29.09
C LEU A 307 0.26 6.30 30.36
N GLU A 308 1.50 6.33 30.83
CA GLU A 308 1.96 5.52 31.96
C GLU A 308 1.28 5.91 33.28
N ASN A 309 0.82 7.16 33.40
CA ASN A 309 0.25 7.69 34.64
C ASN A 309 -1.26 7.45 34.78
N PHE A 310 -1.94 6.91 33.77
CA PHE A 310 -3.37 6.65 33.85
C PHE A 310 -3.67 5.22 34.31
N LYS A 311 -4.22 5.07 35.52
CA LYS A 311 -4.54 3.77 36.14
C LYS A 311 -5.87 3.16 35.71
N SER A 312 -6.79 3.92 35.14
CA SER A 312 -8.11 3.45 34.68
C SER A 312 -8.67 4.34 33.57
N ILE A 313 -8.27 4.08 32.33
CA ILE A 313 -8.73 4.84 31.17
C ILE A 313 -9.94 4.12 30.56
N ASN A 314 -11.03 4.84 30.28
CA ASN A 314 -12.13 4.31 29.49
C ASN A 314 -11.67 4.00 28.04
N ILE A 315 -12.45 3.23 27.28
CA ILE A 315 -12.05 2.81 25.92
C ILE A 315 -11.83 4.01 24.99
N TYR A 316 -12.65 5.06 25.10
CA TYR A 316 -12.56 6.26 24.27
C TYR A 316 -11.27 7.07 24.51
N GLU A 317 -10.93 7.28 25.78
CA GLU A 317 -9.74 8.02 26.19
C GLU A 317 -8.48 7.28 25.76
N LYS A 318 -8.46 5.94 25.90
CA LYS A 318 -7.37 5.10 25.39
C LYS A 318 -7.24 5.26 23.87
N PHE A 319 -8.35 5.26 23.15
CA PHE A 319 -8.36 5.46 21.70
C PHE A 319 -7.81 6.83 21.30
N SER A 320 -8.32 7.91 21.90
CA SER A 320 -7.94 9.30 21.59
C SER A 320 -6.47 9.57 21.94
N TYR A 321 -5.99 9.03 23.06
CA TYR A 321 -4.58 9.06 23.42
C TYR A 321 -3.72 8.40 22.34
N ASN A 322 -4.05 7.18 21.93
CA ASN A 322 -3.24 6.41 21.00
C ASN A 322 -3.15 7.09 19.63
N ILE A 323 -4.28 7.59 19.12
CA ILE A 323 -4.32 8.38 17.89
C ILE A 323 -3.42 9.62 17.99
N SER A 324 -3.49 10.35 19.10
CA SER A 324 -2.68 11.57 19.32
C SER A 324 -1.18 11.27 19.46
N TYR A 325 -0.82 10.17 20.11
CA TYR A 325 0.55 9.72 20.20
C TYR A 325 1.09 9.27 18.83
N GLN A 326 0.30 8.53 18.06
CA GLN A 326 0.63 8.14 16.69
C GLN A 326 0.85 9.34 15.79
N TYR A 327 0.03 10.39 15.93
CA TYR A 327 0.24 11.65 15.23
C TYR A 327 1.62 12.25 15.52
N CYS A 328 2.00 12.36 16.79
CA CYS A 328 3.30 12.88 17.18
C CYS A 328 4.44 12.02 16.62
N LEU A 329 4.30 10.69 16.68
CA LEU A 329 5.27 9.73 16.16
C LEU A 329 5.44 9.85 14.63
N ASN A 330 4.32 9.99 13.91
CA ASN A 330 4.28 10.21 12.46
C ASN A 330 5.00 11.50 12.07
N ASN A 331 4.73 12.59 12.77
CA ASN A 331 5.38 13.89 12.51
C ASN A 331 6.87 13.86 12.85
N TYR A 332 7.26 13.23 13.95
CA TYR A 332 8.66 13.00 14.30
C TYR A 332 9.40 12.22 13.21
N PHE A 333 8.83 11.12 12.73
CA PHE A 333 9.45 10.30 11.68
C PHE A 333 9.48 11.03 10.34
N SER A 334 8.44 11.79 9.99
CA SER A 334 8.44 12.62 8.77
C SER A 334 9.60 13.61 8.77
N LEU A 335 9.78 14.36 9.87
CA LEU A 335 10.87 15.32 9.97
C LEU A 335 12.23 14.63 9.91
N PHE A 336 12.39 13.49 10.59
CA PHE A 336 13.61 12.69 10.48
C PHE A 336 13.91 12.30 9.02
N CYS A 337 12.92 11.85 8.26
CA CYS A 337 13.12 11.47 6.86
C CYS A 337 13.48 12.69 5.97
N GLU A 338 12.84 13.83 6.21
CA GLU A 338 13.14 15.11 5.54
C GLU A 338 14.58 15.54 5.80
N ASP A 339 14.99 15.60 7.08
CA ASP A 339 16.35 15.92 7.49
C ASP A 339 17.36 14.93 6.92
N PHE A 340 17.04 13.63 6.98
CA PHE A 340 17.88 12.57 6.41
C PHE A 340 18.13 12.82 4.92
N TYR A 341 17.07 13.05 4.14
CA TYR A 341 17.18 13.24 2.69
C TYR A 341 17.94 14.53 2.32
N ASN A 342 17.64 15.64 3.01
CA ASN A 342 18.27 16.94 2.78
C ASN A 342 19.78 16.92 3.11
N ASN A 343 20.18 16.15 4.13
CA ASN A 343 21.59 16.00 4.52
C ASN A 343 22.35 14.96 3.70
N CYS A 344 21.68 14.27 2.78
CA CYS A 344 22.31 13.30 1.89
C CYS A 344 22.80 13.96 0.59
N ASN A 345 23.72 14.92 0.71
CA ASN A 345 24.34 15.59 -0.44
C ASN A 345 25.50 14.77 -1.04
N ASP A 346 26.09 13.86 -0.26
CA ASP A 346 27.19 12.97 -0.61
C ASP A 346 26.72 11.62 -1.20
N LEU A 347 25.43 11.49 -1.54
CA LEU A 347 24.83 10.24 -2.01
C LEU A 347 25.47 9.73 -3.29
N ASN A 348 26.02 8.52 -3.21
CA ASN A 348 26.55 7.77 -4.34
C ASN A 348 26.35 6.26 -4.13
N GLU A 349 26.72 5.50 -5.15
CA GLU A 349 26.63 4.03 -5.20
C GLU A 349 27.21 3.35 -3.96
N LYS A 350 28.38 3.83 -3.49
CA LYS A 350 29.14 3.19 -2.41
C LYS A 350 28.50 3.36 -1.04
N ASN A 351 27.74 4.43 -0.82
CA ASN A 351 27.13 4.72 0.48
C ASN A 351 25.60 4.54 0.51
N LEU A 352 24.96 4.24 -0.63
CA LEU A 352 23.52 4.06 -0.74
C LEU A 352 22.97 3.05 0.29
N ASN A 353 23.53 1.84 0.35
CA ASN A 353 23.09 0.81 1.30
C ASN A 353 23.23 1.25 2.76
N THR A 354 24.33 1.92 3.10
CA THR A 354 24.55 2.40 4.45
C THR A 354 23.49 3.44 4.83
N LYS A 355 23.19 4.38 3.93
CA LYS A 355 22.17 5.41 4.15
C LYS A 355 20.78 4.80 4.26
N LEU A 356 20.42 3.90 3.36
CA LEU A 356 19.14 3.18 3.38
C LEU A 356 18.98 2.32 4.66
N ASN A 357 20.05 1.68 5.13
CA ASN A 357 20.04 0.95 6.40
C ASN A 357 19.84 1.86 7.62
N ILE A 358 20.40 3.08 7.61
CA ILE A 358 20.15 4.08 8.66
C ILE A 358 18.66 4.44 8.71
N LEU A 359 18.05 4.71 7.55
CA LEU A 359 16.64 5.02 7.43
C LEU A 359 15.76 3.85 7.92
N TYR A 360 16.08 2.63 7.49
CA TYR A 360 15.36 1.42 7.90
C TYR A 360 15.50 1.09 9.39
N LYS A 361 16.70 1.26 9.97
CA LYS A 361 16.92 1.12 11.41
C LYS A 361 16.05 2.10 12.19
N LYS A 362 16.01 3.37 11.76
CA LYS A 362 15.15 4.37 12.40
C LYS A 362 13.67 4.01 12.27
N TYR A 363 13.24 3.51 11.12
CA TYR A 363 11.89 2.99 10.93
C TYR A 363 11.57 1.87 11.94
N LYS A 364 12.47 0.90 12.14
CA LYS A 364 12.27 -0.17 13.15
C LYS A 364 12.13 0.41 14.56
N ASP A 365 12.98 1.36 14.93
CA ASP A 365 12.92 2.02 16.25
C ASP A 365 11.59 2.75 16.46
N VAL A 366 11.07 3.40 15.41
CA VAL A 366 9.77 4.11 15.42
C VAL A 366 8.62 3.11 15.44
N LYS A 367 8.66 2.07 14.62
CA LYS A 367 7.65 1.01 14.55
C LYS A 367 7.50 0.28 15.89
N ALA A 368 8.61 0.01 16.59
CA ALA A 368 8.59 -0.61 17.91
C ALA A 368 7.87 0.24 18.97
N LYS A 369 7.82 1.56 18.77
CA LYS A 369 7.06 2.48 19.63
C LYS A 369 5.60 2.62 19.22
N SER A 370 5.22 2.10 18.05
CA SER A 370 3.86 2.18 17.53
C SER A 370 2.93 1.20 18.25
N ILE A 371 1.64 1.54 18.30
CA ILE A 371 0.57 0.85 19.02
C ILE A 371 -0.42 0.37 17.96
N SER A 372 -0.80 -0.91 17.98
CA SER A 372 -1.48 -1.59 16.86
C SER A 372 -2.98 -1.30 16.71
N LEU A 373 -3.53 -0.29 17.37
CA LEU A 373 -4.99 -0.09 17.41
C LEU A 373 -5.57 0.48 16.12
N THR A 374 -4.77 1.15 15.29
CA THR A 374 -5.27 2.00 14.18
C THR A 374 -4.58 1.73 12.85
N ASP A 375 -3.94 0.56 12.70
CA ASP A 375 -3.19 0.12 11.51
C ASP A 375 -2.52 1.28 10.74
N ASN A 376 -1.71 2.04 11.48
CA ASN A 376 -1.04 3.23 10.97
C ASN A 376 -0.09 2.85 9.82
N PHE A 377 -0.43 3.28 8.60
CA PHE A 377 0.35 3.05 7.38
C PHE A 377 1.38 4.16 7.09
N PHE A 378 1.31 5.30 7.80
CA PHE A 378 2.04 6.51 7.43
C PHE A 378 3.56 6.36 7.58
N ILE A 379 4.02 5.60 8.58
CA ILE A 379 5.46 5.35 8.77
C ILE A 379 6.02 4.49 7.64
N GLN A 380 5.27 3.50 7.14
CA GLN A 380 5.65 2.69 5.99
C GLN A 380 5.70 3.57 4.74
N TYR A 381 4.65 4.38 4.52
CA TYR A 381 4.61 5.35 3.43
C TYR A 381 5.86 6.23 3.40
N LYS A 382 6.21 6.86 4.54
CA LYS A 382 7.40 7.72 4.63
C LYS A 382 8.69 6.94 4.38
N LEU A 383 8.86 5.75 4.94
CA LEU A 383 10.04 4.92 4.67
C LEU A 383 10.17 4.62 3.17
N LEU A 384 9.10 4.14 2.54
CA LEU A 384 9.08 3.76 1.12
C LEU A 384 9.35 4.97 0.23
N SER A 385 8.62 6.08 0.41
CA SER A 385 8.81 7.30 -0.37
C SER A 385 10.23 7.84 -0.29
N TYR A 386 10.80 7.96 0.91
CA TYR A 386 12.16 8.48 1.07
C TYR A 386 13.23 7.49 0.62
N SER A 387 12.98 6.18 0.72
CA SER A 387 13.87 5.18 0.13
C SER A 387 13.90 5.32 -1.39
N PHE A 388 12.74 5.44 -2.03
CA PHE A 388 12.64 5.62 -3.48
C PHE A 388 13.30 6.92 -3.94
N LEU A 389 13.04 8.04 -3.28
CA LEU A 389 13.70 9.32 -3.59
C LEU A 389 15.22 9.25 -3.44
N THR A 390 15.71 8.51 -2.44
CA THR A 390 17.15 8.32 -2.20
C THR A 390 17.78 7.51 -3.32
N ILE A 391 17.12 6.42 -3.75
CA ILE A 391 17.58 5.58 -4.86
C ILE A 391 17.56 6.40 -6.17
N GLU A 392 16.45 7.06 -6.48
CA GLU A 392 16.31 7.89 -7.69
C GLU A 392 17.37 8.99 -7.76
N LYS A 393 17.70 9.64 -6.64
CA LYS A 393 18.78 10.65 -6.59
C LYS A 393 20.13 10.05 -6.99
N VAL A 394 20.45 8.83 -6.54
CA VAL A 394 21.68 8.15 -6.94
C VAL A 394 21.64 7.75 -8.42
N LEU A 395 20.52 7.20 -8.90
CA LEU A 395 20.37 6.81 -10.31
C LEU A 395 20.52 8.02 -11.26
N ASN A 396 19.89 9.13 -10.93
CA ASN A 396 19.98 10.36 -11.73
C ASN A 396 21.40 10.96 -11.72
N ASN A 397 22.17 10.76 -10.66
CA ASN A 397 23.54 11.26 -10.54
C ASN A 397 24.60 10.30 -11.13
N ALA A 398 24.29 9.02 -11.28
CA ALA A 398 25.24 7.99 -11.72
C ALA A 398 25.52 8.00 -13.23
N GLY A 399 24.63 8.58 -14.06
CA GLY A 399 24.79 8.62 -15.51
C GLY A 399 25.00 7.23 -16.09
N ASP A 400 26.12 7.00 -16.78
CA ASP A 400 26.44 5.71 -17.41
C ASP A 400 26.81 4.58 -16.41
N LYS A 401 27.08 4.90 -15.13
CA LYS A 401 27.43 3.91 -14.09
C LYS A 401 26.25 3.40 -13.26
N THR A 402 25.03 3.81 -13.62
CA THR A 402 23.76 3.45 -12.96
C THR A 402 23.60 1.94 -12.70
N ILE A 403 24.15 1.08 -13.56
CA ILE A 403 24.10 -0.38 -13.40
C ILE A 403 25.05 -0.88 -12.30
N GLU A 404 26.26 -0.33 -12.15
CA GLU A 404 27.16 -0.65 -11.03
C GLU A 404 26.60 -0.16 -9.69
N ALA A 405 25.90 0.99 -9.72
CA ALA A 405 25.16 1.52 -8.58
C ALA A 405 24.07 0.56 -8.08
N LEU A 406 23.30 0.01 -9.00
CA LEU A 406 22.21 -0.92 -8.71
C LEU A 406 22.76 -2.27 -8.21
N ASN A 407 23.82 -2.78 -8.83
CA ASN A 407 24.45 -4.05 -8.45
C ASN A 407 25.02 -4.03 -7.02
N SER A 408 25.59 -2.90 -6.59
CA SER A 408 26.06 -2.73 -5.21
C SER A 408 24.92 -2.57 -4.21
N SER A 409 23.73 -2.14 -4.64
CA SER A 409 22.57 -1.88 -3.78
C SER A 409 21.74 -3.12 -3.37
N SER A 410 22.10 -4.31 -3.88
CA SER A 410 21.72 -5.65 -3.39
C SER A 410 20.22 -5.99 -3.26
N ASN A 411 19.87 -7.18 -3.76
CA ASN A 411 18.62 -7.91 -3.52
C ASN A 411 18.05 -7.79 -2.09
N HIS A 412 18.90 -7.60 -1.07
CA HIS A 412 18.48 -7.43 0.32
C HIS A 412 17.56 -6.21 0.55
N PHE A 413 17.87 -5.05 -0.02
CA PHE A 413 17.05 -3.86 0.21
C PHE A 413 15.76 -3.90 -0.59
N ASN A 414 15.78 -4.53 -1.77
CA ASN A 414 14.58 -4.81 -2.55
C ASN A 414 13.61 -5.75 -1.79
N ILE A 415 14.13 -6.80 -1.15
CA ILE A 415 13.33 -7.68 -0.26
C ILE A 415 12.71 -6.87 0.88
N ILE A 416 13.51 -6.06 1.59
CA ILE A 416 13.01 -5.23 2.70
C ILE A 416 11.91 -4.27 2.24
N LEU A 417 12.10 -3.61 1.10
CA LEU A 417 11.11 -2.68 0.56
C LEU A 417 9.83 -3.40 0.12
N THR A 418 9.96 -4.62 -0.42
CA THR A 418 8.82 -5.45 -0.83
C THR A 418 7.99 -5.87 0.40
N GLU A 419 8.63 -6.36 1.47
CA GLU A 419 7.96 -6.70 2.74
C GLU A 419 7.23 -5.50 3.36
N VAL A 420 7.88 -4.33 3.37
CA VAL A 420 7.29 -3.09 3.89
C VAL A 420 6.13 -2.61 3.00
N LEU A 421 6.22 -2.82 1.69
CA LEU A 421 5.16 -2.48 0.74
C LEU A 421 3.91 -3.35 0.97
N GLU A 422 4.07 -4.65 1.16
CA GLU A 422 2.94 -5.54 1.48
C GLU A 422 2.24 -5.14 2.78
N GLU A 423 3.01 -4.84 3.83
CA GLU A 423 2.47 -4.34 5.09
C GLU A 423 1.72 -3.01 4.88
N TYR A 424 2.29 -2.10 4.09
CA TYR A 424 1.67 -0.82 3.74
C TYR A 424 0.34 -1.01 3.01
N GLU A 425 0.28 -1.90 2.02
CA GLU A 425 -0.95 -2.15 1.27
C GLU A 425 -2.08 -2.68 2.15
N ASN A 426 -1.78 -3.64 3.01
CA ASN A 426 -2.76 -4.19 3.96
C ASN A 426 -3.32 -3.10 4.88
N LYS A 427 -2.44 -2.24 5.42
CA LYS A 427 -2.85 -1.15 6.31
C LYS A 427 -3.59 -0.03 5.60
N ILE A 428 -3.28 0.27 4.34
CA ILE A 428 -4.09 1.19 3.55
C ILE A 428 -5.48 0.62 3.30
N GLN A 429 -5.61 -0.67 2.96
CA GLN A 429 -6.93 -1.28 2.75
C GLN A 429 -7.77 -1.22 4.02
N TRP A 430 -7.16 -1.51 5.17
CA TRP A 430 -7.78 -1.27 6.46
C TRP A 430 -8.18 0.20 6.61
N SER A 431 -7.29 1.15 6.33
CA SER A 431 -7.58 2.58 6.51
C SER A 431 -8.68 3.11 5.58
N LEU A 432 -8.85 2.55 4.38
CA LEU A 432 -9.90 2.95 3.44
C LEU A 432 -11.28 2.45 3.88
N LYS A 433 -11.33 1.31 4.57
CA LYS A 433 -12.56 0.74 5.13
C LYS A 433 -12.98 1.37 6.45
N ASN A 434 -12.17 2.28 7.00
CA ASN A 434 -12.34 2.81 8.34
C ASN A 434 -12.27 4.33 8.41
N ASN A 435 -12.82 4.88 9.49
CA ASN A 435 -12.66 6.29 9.79
C ASN A 435 -11.18 6.56 10.15
N ASN A 436 -10.39 7.00 9.17
CA ASN A 436 -8.95 7.26 9.32
C ASN A 436 -8.68 8.54 10.12
N TYR A 437 -8.79 8.46 11.44
CA TYR A 437 -8.48 9.58 12.32
C TYR A 437 -6.96 9.79 12.42
N ILE A 438 -6.48 10.97 12.06
CA ILE A 438 -5.08 11.38 12.21
C ILE A 438 -4.83 11.90 13.63
N PHE A 439 -5.77 12.67 14.19
CA PHE A 439 -5.71 13.21 15.56
C PHE A 439 -7.11 13.32 16.15
N LYS A 440 -7.23 13.15 17.48
CA LYS A 440 -8.49 13.22 18.22
C LYS A 440 -8.27 13.67 19.67
N LEU A 441 -9.07 14.64 20.14
CA LEU A 441 -8.98 15.13 21.52
C LEU A 441 -9.62 14.16 22.54
N PRO A 442 -9.10 14.15 23.78
CA PRO A 442 -9.74 13.46 24.90
C PRO A 442 -11.11 14.07 25.22
N TYR A 443 -11.89 13.37 26.05
CA TYR A 443 -13.25 13.74 26.42
C TYR A 443 -13.28 15.12 27.08
N ASP A 444 -12.42 15.36 28.07
CA ASP A 444 -12.40 16.62 28.82
C ASP A 444 -12.11 17.85 27.93
N GLU A 445 -11.32 17.69 26.88
CA GLU A 445 -11.01 18.77 25.92
C GLU A 445 -12.06 18.90 24.80
N SER A 446 -13.07 18.03 24.80
CA SER A 446 -14.15 17.96 23.81
C SER A 446 -15.49 18.47 24.35
N LEU A 447 -15.51 19.08 25.55
CA LEU A 447 -16.70 19.61 26.20
C LEU A 447 -16.91 21.11 25.94
N ILE A 448 -18.13 21.48 25.56
CA ILE A 448 -18.59 22.87 25.44
C ILE A 448 -19.57 23.16 26.56
N ALA A 449 -19.15 23.97 27.53
CA ALA A 449 -20.04 24.42 28.60
C ALA A 449 -21.18 25.31 28.03
N TYR A 450 -22.41 24.96 28.35
CA TYR A 450 -23.63 25.70 27.98
C TYR A 450 -24.66 25.64 29.11
N LYS A 451 -24.95 26.79 29.73
CA LYS A 451 -25.82 26.87 30.91
C LYS A 451 -25.33 25.89 31.99
N ASN A 452 -26.16 24.94 32.41
CA ASN A 452 -25.86 23.91 33.40
C ASN A 452 -25.47 22.55 32.79
N LEU A 453 -25.16 22.51 31.49
CA LEU A 453 -24.81 21.29 30.74
C LEU A 453 -23.42 21.40 30.14
N ASN A 454 -22.74 20.27 30.02
CA ASN A 454 -21.49 20.14 29.28
C ASN A 454 -21.73 19.42 27.96
N ILE A 455 -21.84 20.14 26.86
CA ILE A 455 -22.12 19.54 25.56
C ILE A 455 -20.87 18.84 25.05
N TYR A 456 -20.89 17.50 25.02
CA TYR A 456 -19.81 16.71 24.46
C TYR A 456 -19.87 16.70 22.95
N ILE A 457 -18.76 17.07 22.31
CA ILE A 457 -18.59 17.04 20.87
C ILE A 457 -17.50 16.02 20.53
N ALA A 458 -17.89 14.80 20.20
CA ALA A 458 -16.98 13.70 19.92
C ALA A 458 -16.03 14.04 18.76
N SER A 459 -16.50 14.78 17.77
CA SER A 459 -15.70 15.21 16.64
C SER A 459 -15.10 16.61 16.79
N SER A 460 -15.08 17.19 18.00
CA SER A 460 -14.64 18.57 18.30
C SER A 460 -13.39 18.96 17.52
N PHE A 461 -12.41 18.07 17.54
CA PHE A 461 -11.15 18.15 16.83
C PHE A 461 -10.92 16.81 16.15
N LEU A 462 -11.19 16.79 14.85
CA LEU A 462 -11.03 15.62 14.01
C LEU A 462 -10.22 16.01 12.78
N LEU A 463 -9.07 15.38 12.61
CA LEU A 463 -8.32 15.39 11.36
C LEU A 463 -8.49 14.04 10.66
N PRO A 464 -9.49 13.81 9.81
CA PRO A 464 -9.48 12.63 8.95
C PRO A 464 -8.62 12.86 7.72
N LYS A 465 -7.86 11.85 7.31
CA LYS A 465 -7.26 11.85 5.96
C LYS A 465 -8.36 11.55 4.94
N VAL A 466 -8.39 12.26 3.82
CA VAL A 466 -9.41 12.04 2.77
C VAL A 466 -9.02 10.79 1.98
N ASN A 467 -9.97 9.87 1.75
CA ASN A 467 -9.70 8.63 1.04
C ASN A 467 -9.08 8.84 -0.36
N GLU A 468 -9.50 9.88 -1.08
CA GLU A 468 -8.91 10.26 -2.37
C GLU A 468 -7.41 10.58 -2.26
N ASP A 469 -6.99 11.32 -1.23
CA ASP A 469 -5.58 11.61 -0.98
C ASP A 469 -4.79 10.33 -0.72
N ILE A 470 -5.35 9.40 0.08
CA ILE A 470 -4.74 8.10 0.37
C ILE A 470 -4.59 7.27 -0.91
N ILE A 471 -5.62 7.24 -1.76
CA ILE A 471 -5.60 6.50 -3.03
C ILE A 471 -4.55 7.09 -3.98
N ASN A 472 -4.48 8.42 -4.07
CA ASN A 472 -3.50 9.11 -4.90
C ASN A 472 -2.06 8.86 -4.43
N GLU A 473 -1.80 8.95 -3.12
CA GLU A 473 -0.50 8.62 -2.53
C GLU A 473 -0.12 7.15 -2.79
N LYS A 474 -1.06 6.22 -2.61
CA LYS A 474 -0.87 4.80 -2.93
C LYS A 474 -0.46 4.62 -4.39
N ARG A 475 -1.19 5.23 -5.32
CA ARG A 475 -0.90 5.15 -6.76
C ARG A 475 0.49 5.68 -7.08
N LEU A 476 0.86 6.84 -6.54
CA LEU A 476 2.20 7.41 -6.74
C LEU A 476 3.28 6.46 -6.24
N LEU A 477 3.13 5.94 -5.02
CA LEU A 477 4.11 5.04 -4.41
C LEU A 477 4.28 3.75 -5.21
N LEU A 478 3.18 3.13 -5.65
CA LEU A 478 3.22 1.92 -6.48
C LEU A 478 3.89 2.17 -7.83
N ASN A 479 3.66 3.33 -8.45
CA ASN A 479 4.34 3.70 -9.69
C ASN A 479 5.86 3.82 -9.50
N HIS A 480 6.33 4.39 -8.39
CA HIS A 480 7.77 4.45 -8.08
C HIS A 480 8.35 3.04 -7.87
N HIS A 481 7.64 2.21 -7.11
CA HIS A 481 8.04 0.81 -6.90
C HIS A 481 8.16 0.04 -8.22
N GLN A 482 7.17 0.16 -9.11
CA GLN A 482 7.21 -0.49 -10.43
C GLN A 482 8.42 -0.03 -11.25
N LYS A 483 8.67 1.28 -11.33
CA LYS A 483 9.86 1.82 -12.01
C LYS A 483 11.15 1.21 -11.46
N LEU A 484 11.31 1.20 -10.13
CA LEU A 484 12.51 0.65 -9.48
C LEU A 484 12.64 -0.87 -9.65
N SER A 485 11.53 -1.61 -9.62
CA SER A 485 11.53 -3.06 -9.87
C SER A 485 12.02 -3.40 -11.27
N VAL A 486 11.69 -2.57 -12.27
CA VAL A 486 12.24 -2.70 -13.63
C VAL A 486 13.75 -2.49 -13.58
N PHE A 487 14.23 -1.44 -12.91
CA PHE A 487 15.66 -1.18 -12.79
C PHE A 487 16.43 -2.31 -12.10
N PHE A 488 15.90 -2.91 -11.03
CA PHE A 488 16.53 -4.06 -10.37
C PHE A 488 16.57 -5.31 -11.27
N ASN A 489 15.59 -5.48 -12.15
CA ASN A 489 15.53 -6.63 -13.06
C ASN A 489 16.35 -6.47 -14.35
N ILE A 490 16.92 -5.28 -14.62
CA ILE A 490 17.81 -5.05 -15.77
C ILE A 490 19.06 -5.94 -15.69
N GLU A 491 19.54 -6.30 -14.49
CA GLU A 491 20.70 -7.19 -14.32
C GLU A 491 20.47 -8.55 -14.99
N ASN A 492 19.31 -9.18 -14.73
CA ASN A 492 18.94 -10.45 -15.36
C ASN A 492 18.92 -10.33 -16.89
N GLN A 493 18.42 -9.20 -17.40
CA GLN A 493 18.37 -8.95 -18.84
C GLN A 493 19.76 -8.69 -19.45
N ILE A 494 20.64 -7.97 -18.76
CA ILE A 494 22.02 -7.72 -19.22
C ILE A 494 22.83 -9.02 -19.22
N ASP A 495 22.69 -9.86 -18.20
CA ASP A 495 23.38 -11.15 -18.15
C ASP A 495 22.88 -12.11 -19.23
N GLU A 496 21.59 -12.09 -19.54
CA GLU A 496 21.04 -12.78 -20.72
C GLU A 496 21.63 -12.24 -22.02
N ILE A 497 21.72 -10.90 -22.18
CA ILE A 497 22.31 -10.27 -23.37
C ILE A 497 23.79 -10.61 -23.52
N LYS A 498 24.57 -10.62 -22.43
CA LYS A 498 25.99 -11.01 -22.46
C LYS A 498 26.15 -12.46 -22.90
N LYS A 499 25.37 -13.39 -22.35
CA LYS A 499 25.36 -14.80 -22.77
C LYS A 499 24.98 -14.95 -24.24
N LEU A 500 23.99 -14.19 -24.71
CA LEU A 500 23.60 -14.18 -26.13
C LEU A 500 24.73 -13.65 -27.02
N LYS A 501 25.43 -12.59 -26.61
CA LYS A 501 26.57 -12.02 -27.33
C LYS A 501 27.74 -13.01 -27.41
N GLU A 502 28.09 -13.67 -26.31
CA GLU A 502 29.15 -14.68 -26.27
C GLU A 502 28.83 -15.87 -27.19
N ASN A 503 27.59 -16.35 -27.17
CA ASN A 503 27.13 -17.40 -28.08
C ASN A 503 27.21 -16.95 -29.55
N PHE A 504 26.82 -15.71 -29.84
CA PHE A 504 26.87 -15.16 -31.19
C PHE A 504 28.30 -15.00 -31.71
N GLU A 505 29.24 -14.56 -30.88
CA GLU A 505 30.66 -14.46 -31.24
C GLU A 505 31.28 -15.84 -31.51
N LEU A 506 30.93 -16.85 -30.72
CA LEU A 506 31.37 -18.23 -30.93
C LEU A 506 30.85 -18.82 -32.25
N ASP A 507 29.58 -18.56 -32.60
CA ASP A 507 29.00 -19.04 -33.85
C ASP A 507 29.58 -18.32 -35.08
N ASN A 508 29.82 -17.02 -35.00
CA ASN A 508 30.50 -16.28 -36.07
C ASN A 508 31.94 -16.77 -36.29
N LYS A 509 32.68 -17.09 -35.22
CA LYS A 509 34.03 -17.66 -35.35
C LYS A 509 33.99 -18.99 -36.11
N LYS A 510 33.07 -19.89 -35.76
CA LYS A 510 32.89 -21.17 -36.49
C LYS A 510 32.51 -20.96 -37.95
N LEU A 511 31.68 -19.96 -38.25
CA LEU A 511 31.29 -19.62 -39.61
C LEU A 511 32.48 -19.10 -40.43
N ILE A 512 33.30 -18.20 -39.87
CA ILE A 512 34.51 -17.69 -40.51
C ILE A 512 35.52 -18.83 -40.77
N GLU A 513 35.74 -19.71 -39.79
CA GLU A 513 36.59 -20.90 -39.96
C GLU A 513 36.09 -21.80 -41.09
N THR A 514 34.78 -22.08 -41.13
CA THR A 514 34.15 -22.93 -42.16
C THR A 514 34.28 -22.32 -43.56
N VAL A 515 33.99 -21.02 -43.70
CA VAL A 515 34.12 -20.29 -44.98
C VAL A 515 35.57 -20.29 -45.45
N THR A 516 36.52 -20.03 -44.56
CA THR A 516 37.96 -20.02 -44.89
C THR A 516 38.42 -21.38 -45.41
N ILE A 517 38.00 -22.48 -44.77
CA ILE A 517 38.31 -23.84 -45.25
C ILE A 517 37.65 -24.08 -46.63
N PHE A 518 36.40 -23.66 -46.82
CA PHE A 518 35.70 -23.81 -48.11
C PHE A 518 36.38 -23.04 -49.26
N THR A 519 36.81 -21.80 -49.01
CA THR A 519 37.57 -21.00 -49.96
C THR A 519 38.93 -21.62 -50.30
N ALA A 520 39.62 -22.21 -49.33
CA ALA A 520 40.87 -22.93 -49.56
C ALA A 520 40.66 -24.16 -50.47
N ILE A 521 39.55 -24.89 -50.31
CA ILE A 521 39.18 -26.02 -51.18
C ILE A 521 38.95 -25.56 -52.62
N ILE A 522 38.13 -24.52 -52.82
CA ILE A 522 37.87 -24.00 -54.17
C ILE A 522 39.16 -23.56 -54.83
N SER A 523 40.02 -22.85 -54.09
CA SER A 523 41.33 -22.40 -54.58
C SER A 523 42.23 -23.57 -54.96
N PHE A 524 42.23 -24.64 -54.15
CA PHE A 524 42.98 -25.87 -54.42
C PHE A 524 42.47 -26.60 -55.67
N ILE A 525 41.15 -26.76 -55.82
CA ILE A 525 40.53 -27.40 -56.99
C ILE A 525 40.87 -26.62 -58.25
N VAL A 526 40.66 -25.29 -58.24
CA VAL A 526 40.93 -24.42 -59.39
C VAL A 526 42.42 -24.43 -59.75
N GLY A 527 43.31 -24.38 -58.76
CA GLY A 527 44.77 -24.46 -58.96
C GLY A 527 45.23 -25.80 -59.54
N SER A 528 44.52 -26.88 -59.22
CA SER A 528 44.86 -28.25 -59.68
C SER A 528 44.40 -28.54 -61.11
N ILE A 529 43.50 -27.75 -61.70
CA ILE A 529 43.03 -27.93 -63.10
C ILE A 529 44.21 -27.83 -64.09
N GLY A 530 45.22 -27.01 -63.80
CA GLY A 530 46.40 -26.87 -64.66
C GLY A 530 47.26 -28.14 -64.75
N ALA A 531 47.25 -28.99 -63.72
CA ALA A 531 48.04 -30.22 -63.66
C ALA A 531 47.53 -31.31 -64.62
N TYR A 532 46.25 -31.26 -65.01
CA TYR A 532 45.67 -32.24 -65.95
C TYR A 532 46.32 -32.20 -67.34
N LYS A 533 46.92 -31.07 -67.74
CA LYS A 533 47.57 -30.93 -69.05
C LYS A 533 48.85 -31.77 -69.19
N PHE A 534 49.42 -32.25 -68.09
CA PHE A 534 50.68 -32.99 -68.06
C PHE A 534 50.51 -34.52 -67.97
N LEU A 535 49.27 -35.01 -67.91
CA LEU A 535 48.97 -36.43 -67.80
C LEU A 535 48.93 -37.05 -69.20
N THR A 536 49.81 -38.01 -69.47
CA THR A 536 49.96 -38.60 -70.82
C THR A 536 49.44 -40.03 -70.90
N THR A 537 49.39 -40.73 -69.76
CA THR A 537 48.94 -42.13 -69.69
C THR A 537 47.69 -42.31 -68.82
N PHE A 538 46.93 -43.37 -69.09
CA PHE A 538 45.73 -43.71 -68.31
C PHE A 538 46.06 -43.99 -66.83
N THR A 539 47.19 -44.65 -66.56
CA THR A 539 47.63 -44.97 -65.20
C THR A 539 48.03 -43.72 -64.42
N GLU A 540 48.71 -42.75 -65.05
CA GLU A 540 49.00 -41.44 -64.46
C GLU A 540 47.72 -40.67 -64.12
N ALA A 541 46.73 -40.68 -65.03
CA ALA A 541 45.43 -40.06 -64.78
C ALA A 541 44.70 -40.71 -63.60
N LEU A 542 44.78 -42.04 -63.48
CA LEU A 542 44.15 -42.78 -62.39
C LEU A 542 44.83 -42.52 -61.04
N ILE A 543 46.17 -42.47 -60.99
CA ILE A 543 46.93 -42.06 -59.79
C ILE A 543 46.57 -40.62 -59.41
N PHE A 544 46.52 -39.71 -60.38
CA PHE A 544 46.18 -38.30 -60.14
C PHE A 544 44.77 -38.16 -59.55
N ILE A 545 43.77 -38.82 -60.11
CA ILE A 545 42.38 -38.79 -59.59
C ILE A 545 42.31 -39.32 -58.16
N ILE A 546 43.05 -40.38 -57.83
CA ILE A 546 43.09 -40.93 -56.46
C ILE A 546 43.74 -39.94 -55.49
N VAL A 547 44.90 -39.37 -55.84
CA VAL A 547 45.59 -38.38 -54.97
C VAL A 547 44.76 -37.11 -54.79
N PHE A 548 44.10 -36.66 -55.86
CA PHE A 548 43.20 -35.51 -55.83
C PHE A 548 41.98 -35.78 -54.96
N GLY A 549 41.37 -36.96 -55.10
CA GLY A 549 40.26 -37.42 -54.26
C GLY A 549 40.64 -37.54 -52.78
N ILE A 550 41.83 -38.04 -52.46
CA ILE A 550 42.36 -38.08 -51.10
C ILE A 550 42.52 -36.67 -50.55
N SER A 551 43.07 -35.74 -51.33
CA SER A 551 43.25 -34.34 -50.91
C SER A 551 41.91 -33.66 -50.60
N ILE A 552 40.90 -33.82 -51.46
CA ILE A 552 39.54 -33.30 -51.22
C ILE A 552 38.91 -33.94 -49.99
N SER A 553 39.07 -35.26 -49.82
CA SER A 553 38.56 -35.98 -48.65
C SER A 553 39.14 -35.46 -47.33
N ILE A 554 40.44 -35.13 -47.31
CA ILE A 554 41.10 -34.51 -46.16
C ILE A 554 40.51 -33.13 -45.87
N PHE A 555 40.26 -32.33 -46.90
CA PHE A 555 39.63 -31.02 -46.71
C PHE A 555 38.19 -31.12 -46.17
N VAL A 556 37.38 -32.05 -46.67
CA VAL A 556 36.03 -32.31 -46.15
C VAL A 556 36.08 -32.76 -44.68
N LEU A 557 37.08 -33.56 -44.31
CA LEU A 557 37.31 -33.96 -42.93
C LEU A 557 37.65 -32.76 -42.03
N LEU A 558 38.47 -31.81 -42.51
CA LEU A 558 38.76 -30.57 -41.79
C LEU A 558 37.51 -29.71 -41.56
N ILE A 559 36.61 -29.61 -42.55
CA ILE A 559 35.30 -28.94 -42.38
C ILE A 559 34.47 -29.67 -41.31
N PHE A 560 34.41 -30.99 -41.37
CA PHE A 560 33.65 -31.78 -40.41
C PHE A 560 34.18 -31.59 -38.97
N ILE A 561 35.51 -31.50 -38.80
CA ILE A 561 36.15 -31.20 -37.51
C ILE A 561 35.82 -29.79 -37.04
N SER A 562 35.93 -28.78 -37.90
CA SER A 562 35.67 -27.38 -37.55
C SER A 562 34.19 -27.15 -37.19
N THR A 563 33.26 -27.83 -37.87
CA THR A 563 31.81 -27.66 -37.65
C THR A 563 31.25 -28.48 -36.50
N LYS A 564 31.72 -29.72 -36.29
CA LYS A 564 31.15 -30.66 -35.29
C LYS A 564 32.08 -31.01 -34.13
N GLY A 565 33.30 -30.48 -34.12
CA GLY A 565 34.30 -30.75 -33.08
C GLY A 565 34.95 -32.14 -33.20
N ILE A 566 36.09 -32.30 -32.52
CA ILE A 566 36.93 -33.51 -32.55
C ILE A 566 36.20 -34.73 -31.95
N GLU A 567 35.23 -34.51 -31.06
CA GLU A 567 34.48 -35.57 -30.38
C GLU A 567 33.59 -36.38 -31.33
N ALA A 568 32.99 -35.73 -32.33
CA ALA A 568 32.20 -36.40 -33.36
C ALA A 568 33.01 -37.40 -34.18
N LEU A 569 34.34 -37.19 -34.29
CA LEU A 569 35.26 -38.03 -35.06
C LEU A 569 35.54 -39.38 -34.40
N LYS A 570 35.44 -39.45 -33.07
CA LYS A 570 35.62 -40.71 -32.33
C LYS A 570 34.59 -41.77 -32.74
N LYS A 571 33.38 -41.35 -33.12
CA LYS A 571 32.29 -42.24 -33.57
C LYS A 571 32.56 -42.89 -34.93
N TYR A 572 33.32 -42.24 -35.81
CA TYR A 572 33.57 -42.70 -37.19
C TYR A 572 35.03 -43.14 -37.43
N LYS A 573 35.83 -43.23 -36.37
CA LYS A 573 37.27 -43.51 -36.43
C LYS A 573 37.60 -44.77 -37.25
N LEU A 574 36.86 -45.85 -37.04
CA LEU A 574 37.09 -47.14 -37.70
C LEU A 574 36.82 -47.07 -39.22
N ALA A 575 35.74 -46.39 -39.63
CA ALA A 575 35.39 -46.22 -41.03
C ALA A 575 36.35 -45.28 -41.77
N LEU A 576 36.78 -44.20 -41.12
CA LEU A 576 37.76 -43.27 -41.70
C LEU A 576 39.12 -43.96 -41.93
N ILE A 577 39.61 -44.69 -40.92
CA ILE A 577 40.87 -45.44 -41.04
C ILE A 577 40.77 -46.47 -42.17
N SER A 578 39.66 -47.21 -42.28
CA SER A 578 39.51 -48.21 -43.34
C SER A 578 39.51 -47.61 -44.75
N VAL A 579 38.87 -46.44 -44.95
CA VAL A 579 38.82 -45.78 -46.26
C VAL A 579 40.20 -45.27 -46.69
N TYR A 580 40.93 -44.60 -45.79
CA TYR A 580 42.28 -44.11 -46.10
C TYR A 580 43.29 -45.25 -46.25
N ALA A 581 43.17 -46.32 -45.47
CA ALA A 581 44.01 -47.51 -45.62
C ALA A 581 43.78 -48.21 -46.97
N LEU A 582 42.52 -48.35 -47.40
CA LEU A 582 42.19 -48.90 -48.72
C LEU A 582 42.74 -48.04 -49.86
N ALA A 583 42.57 -46.72 -49.78
CA ALA A 583 43.10 -45.80 -50.78
C ALA A 583 44.64 -45.85 -50.87
N PHE A 584 45.32 -45.99 -49.73
CA PHE A 584 46.77 -46.15 -49.66
C PHE A 584 47.23 -47.48 -50.29
N ILE A 585 46.55 -48.59 -49.98
CA ILE A 585 46.85 -49.91 -50.57
C ILE A 585 46.73 -49.84 -52.11
N ILE A 586 45.65 -49.25 -52.61
CA ILE A 586 45.43 -49.07 -54.06
C ILE A 586 46.55 -48.22 -54.67
N LEU A 587 46.94 -47.12 -54.02
CA LEU A 587 48.02 -46.26 -54.50
C LEU A 587 49.36 -47.02 -54.56
N THR A 588 49.69 -47.79 -53.52
CA THR A 588 50.92 -48.59 -53.46
C THR A 588 50.96 -49.73 -54.47
N ALA A 589 49.80 -50.24 -54.90
CA ALA A 589 49.72 -51.25 -55.95
C ALA A 589 49.86 -50.65 -57.36
N LEU A 590 49.38 -49.42 -57.57
CA LEU A 590 49.41 -48.74 -58.87
C LEU A 590 50.77 -48.14 -59.22
N ILE A 591 51.58 -47.73 -58.23
CA ILE A 591 52.91 -47.14 -58.48
C ILE A 591 53.89 -48.13 -59.15
N PRO A 592 54.08 -49.38 -58.65
CA PRO A 592 54.91 -50.38 -59.31
C PRO A 592 54.34 -50.80 -60.67
N PHE A 593 53.01 -50.88 -60.79
CA PHE A 593 52.34 -51.17 -62.06
C PHE A 593 52.61 -50.08 -63.10
N ASN A 594 52.57 -48.80 -62.70
CA ASN A 594 52.90 -47.69 -63.57
C ASN A 594 54.37 -47.75 -64.01
N TYR A 595 55.30 -47.95 -63.08
CA TYR A 595 56.73 -48.07 -63.35
C TYR A 595 57.05 -49.24 -64.29
N HIS A 596 56.46 -50.41 -64.04
CA HIS A 596 56.68 -51.58 -64.88
C HIS A 596 56.03 -51.41 -66.26
N SER A 597 54.86 -50.75 -66.35
CA SER A 597 54.21 -50.44 -67.62
C SER A 597 54.99 -49.40 -68.43
N SER A 598 55.56 -48.37 -67.80
CA SER A 598 56.38 -47.37 -68.46
C SER A 598 57.69 -47.97 -68.95
N GLU A 599 58.32 -48.84 -68.15
CA GLU A 599 59.55 -49.56 -68.54
C GLU A 599 59.29 -50.54 -69.71
N TYR A 600 58.13 -51.20 -69.73
CA TYR A 600 57.74 -52.07 -70.85
C TYR A 600 57.48 -51.27 -72.13
N ILE A 601 56.80 -50.13 -72.03
CA ILE A 601 56.56 -49.22 -73.16
C ILE A 601 57.90 -48.65 -73.68
N GLU A 602 58.79 -48.20 -72.78
CA GLU A 602 60.10 -47.65 -73.15
C GLU A 602 61.01 -48.70 -73.80
N ASN A 603 61.03 -49.93 -73.27
CA ASN A 603 61.77 -51.04 -73.87
C ASN A 603 61.18 -51.47 -75.21
N SER A 604 59.86 -51.42 -75.38
CA SER A 604 59.19 -51.69 -76.67
C SER A 604 59.55 -50.63 -77.72
N ASN A 605 59.64 -49.36 -77.31
CA ASN A 605 60.05 -48.26 -78.19
C ASN A 605 61.54 -48.35 -78.54
N LYS A 606 62.42 -48.61 -77.57
CA LYS A 606 63.86 -48.87 -77.82
C LYS A 606 64.09 -50.06 -78.75
N SER A 607 63.30 -51.13 -78.61
CA SER A 607 63.36 -52.28 -79.50
C SER A 607 62.94 -51.90 -80.93
N ARG A 608 61.85 -51.15 -81.09
CA ARG A 608 61.42 -50.59 -82.39
C ARG A 608 62.49 -49.67 -83.01
N ASP A 609 63.08 -48.77 -82.24
CA ASP A 609 64.11 -47.85 -82.70
C ASP A 609 65.39 -48.59 -83.11
N SER A 610 65.77 -49.64 -82.36
CA SER A 610 66.92 -50.48 -82.73
C SER A 610 66.67 -51.28 -84.01
N LEU A 611 65.43 -51.72 -84.26
CA LEU A 611 65.01 -52.41 -85.48
C LEU A 611 65.01 -51.46 -86.68
N HIS A 612 64.53 -50.23 -86.49
CA HIS A 612 64.58 -49.15 -87.49
C HIS A 612 66.04 -48.81 -87.86
N ASN A 613 66.90 -48.59 -86.86
CA ASN A 613 68.32 -48.29 -87.08
C ASN A 613 69.08 -49.45 -87.74
N ALA A 614 68.72 -50.71 -87.45
CA ALA A 614 69.30 -51.88 -88.11
C ALA A 614 68.87 -52.00 -89.59
N GLN A 615 67.64 -51.59 -89.91
CA GLN A 615 67.15 -51.50 -91.28
C GLN A 615 67.87 -50.38 -92.05
N GLU A 616 68.03 -49.20 -91.46
CA GLU A 616 68.80 -48.11 -92.07
C GLU A 616 70.25 -48.50 -92.37
N ARG A 617 70.94 -49.15 -91.43
CA ARG A 617 72.32 -49.64 -91.68
C ARG A 617 72.41 -50.70 -92.77
N LYS A 618 71.38 -51.53 -92.93
CA LYS A 618 71.31 -52.49 -94.05
C LYS A 618 71.14 -51.77 -95.38
N ILE A 619 70.32 -50.72 -95.42
CA ILE A 619 70.15 -49.86 -96.60
C ILE A 619 71.46 -49.16 -96.94
N GLU A 620 72.12 -48.54 -95.96
CA GLU A 620 73.41 -47.86 -96.12
C GLU A 620 74.53 -48.79 -96.62
N ASN A 621 74.57 -50.03 -96.13
CA ASN A 621 75.54 -51.03 -96.58
C ASN A 621 75.25 -51.55 -98.00
N LEU A 622 73.97 -51.67 -98.38
CA LEU A 622 73.58 -51.98 -99.75
C LEU A 622 73.93 -50.83 -100.70
N GLU A 623 73.72 -49.59 -100.29
CA GLU A 623 74.13 -48.40 -101.06
C GLU A 623 75.66 -48.36 -101.26
N LYS A 624 76.45 -48.65 -100.21
CA LYS A 624 77.91 -48.75 -100.30
C LYS A 624 78.38 -49.88 -101.22
N LEU A 625 77.73 -51.05 -101.20
CA LEU A 625 78.04 -52.16 -102.10
C LEU A 625 77.70 -51.82 -103.56
N ILE A 626 76.60 -51.10 -103.80
CA ILE A 626 76.25 -50.61 -105.15
C ILE A 626 77.26 -49.58 -105.65
N LEU A 627 77.74 -48.69 -104.77
CA LEU A 627 78.79 -47.72 -105.10
C LEU A 627 80.14 -48.38 -105.43
N LEU A 628 80.54 -49.41 -104.66
CA LEU A 628 81.77 -50.18 -104.90
C LEU A 628 81.72 -50.96 -106.22
N ASN A 629 80.57 -51.54 -106.58
CA ASN A 629 80.39 -52.23 -107.85
C ASN A 629 80.39 -51.28 -109.07
N LYS A 630 79.98 -50.01 -108.88
CA LYS A 630 80.10 -48.97 -109.93
C LYS A 630 81.54 -48.51 -110.14
N SER A 631 82.40 -48.53 -109.11
CA SER A 631 83.80 -48.11 -109.22
C SER A 631 84.76 -49.14 -109.82
N SER A 632 84.30 -50.36 -110.10
CA SER A 632 85.11 -51.45 -110.67
C SER A 632 84.77 -51.78 -112.13
N GLN A 633 84.09 -50.87 -112.84
CA GLN A 633 83.74 -51.03 -114.27
C GLN A 633 84.20 -49.89 -115.19
N ASP A 634 85.10 -49.00 -114.72
CA ASP A 634 85.79 -48.02 -115.57
C ASP A 634 87.32 -48.22 -115.56
#